data_AF-A0A661MHF5-F1
#
_entry.id   AF-A0A661MHF5-F1
#
_cell.length_a   1.000
_cell.length_b   1.000
_cell.length_c   1.000
_cell.angle_alpha   90.00
_cell.angle_beta   90.00
_cell.angle_gamma   90.00
#
_symmetry.space_group_name_H-M   'P 1'
#
loop_
_entity.id
_entity.type
_entity.pdbx_description
1 polymer ?
#
loop_
_entity_poly.entity_id
_entity_poly.type
_entity_poly.pdbx_seq_one_letter_code
_entity_poly.pdbx_strand_id
1 'polypeptide(L)' 'LPPEFNDHAWFVAAAPAENPLLAVAVLIENGGHGGSAAAPIAGSLMRAFFGSRGPEGAAN' A
#
# COMPACT_ATOMS: atom_id res chain seq x y z
N LEU A 1 -5.00 -26.74 -1.91
CA LEU A 1 -3.54 -26.97 -2.05
C LEU A 1 -2.93 -26.88 -0.66
N PRO A 2 -1.75 -27.47 -0.41
CA PRO A 2 -0.99 -27.21 0.81
C PRO A 2 -0.80 -25.70 1.07
N PRO A 3 -0.75 -25.24 2.33
CA PRO A 3 -0.72 -23.81 2.67
C PRO A 3 0.39 -23.00 2.02
N GLU A 4 1.54 -23.63 1.73
CA GLU A 4 2.70 -23.04 1.06
C GLU A 4 2.45 -22.63 -0.40
N PHE A 5 1.35 -23.10 -1.01
CA PHE A 5 0.93 -22.69 -2.37
C PHE A 5 -0.15 -21.61 -2.36
N ASN A 6 -0.50 -21.06 -1.19
CA ASN A 6 -1.45 -19.96 -1.13
C ASN A 6 -0.81 -18.68 -1.69
N ASP A 7 -1.59 -17.93 -2.47
CA ASP A 7 -1.13 -16.66 -3.02
C ASP A 7 -0.73 -15.69 -1.91
N HIS A 8 0.39 -15.01 -2.09
CA HIS A 8 0.81 -13.91 -1.24
C HIS A 8 0.15 -12.62 -1.74
N ALA A 9 -0.34 -11.79 -0.81
CA ALA A 9 -0.90 -10.50 -1.18
C ALA A 9 0.21 -9.46 -1.30
N TRP A 10 0.39 -8.93 -2.51
CA TRP A 10 1.35 -7.87 -2.81
C TRP A 10 0.66 -6.57 -3.18
N PHE A 11 1.16 -5.46 -2.66
CA PHE A 11 0.78 -4.14 -3.13
C PHE A 11 1.96 -3.17 -3.03
N VAL A 12 2.20 -2.42 -4.11
CA VAL A 12 3.23 -1.37 -4.16
C VAL A 12 2.57 -0.09 -4.67
N ALA A 13 2.87 1.03 -4.03
CA ALA A 13 2.39 2.33 -4.49
C ALA A 13 3.38 3.44 -4.15
N ALA A 14 3.36 4.49 -4.97
CA ALA A 14 4.09 5.73 -4.75
C ALA A 14 3.10 6.90 -4.80
N ALA A 15 3.28 7.88 -3.92
CA ALA A 15 2.39 9.04 -3.84
C ALA A 15 3.15 10.30 -3.40
N PRO A 16 2.72 11.50 -3.81
CA PRO A 16 1.74 11.81 -4.88
C PRO A 16 2.19 11.29 -6.26
N ALA A 17 1.29 11.21 -7.25
CA ALA A 17 1.61 10.60 -8.55
C ALA A 17 2.61 11.45 -9.36
N GLU A 18 2.47 12.78 -9.31
CA GLU A 18 3.23 13.74 -10.12
C GLU A 18 4.61 14.04 -9.51
N ASN A 19 4.70 14.15 -8.18
CA ASN A 19 5.95 14.35 -7.45
C ASN A 19 6.01 13.42 -6.22
N PRO A 20 6.39 12.14 -6.39
CA PRO A 20 6.33 11.15 -5.31
C PRO A 20 7.22 11.50 -4.12
N LEU A 21 6.63 11.52 -2.93
CA LEU A 21 7.33 11.78 -1.66
C LEU A 21 7.45 10.51 -0.81
N LEU A 22 6.57 9.54 -1.05
CA LEU A 22 6.52 8.27 -0.31
C LEU A 22 6.32 7.11 -1.28
N ALA A 23 7.15 6.07 -1.14
CA ALA A 23 6.95 4.76 -1.75
C ALA A 23 6.70 3.72 -0.65
N VAL A 24 5.72 2.83 -0.87
CA VAL A 24 5.32 1.79 0.06
C VAL A 24 5.22 0.46 -0.67
N ALA A 25 5.77 -0.59 -0.10
CA ALA A 25 5.56 -1.98 -0.52
C ALA A 25 5.04 -2.79 0.67
N VAL A 26 3.96 -3.54 0.46
CA VAL A 26 3.35 -4.43 1.45
C VAL A 26 3.28 -5.83 0.86
N LEU A 27 3.82 -6.80 1.60
CA LEU A 27 3.61 -8.24 1.39
C LEU A 27 2.88 -8.80 2.61
N ILE A 28 1.88 -9.63 2.35
CA ILE A 28 1.25 -10.50 3.35
C ILE A 28 1.43 -11.94 2.88
N GLU A 29 2.22 -12.70 3.61
CA GLU A 29 2.39 -14.14 3.38
C GLU A 29 1.04 -14.84 3.43
N ASN A 30 0.74 -15.62 2.38
CA ASN A 30 -0.52 -16.34 2.21
C ASN A 30 -1.79 -15.47 2.34
N GLY A 31 -1.65 -14.16 2.12
CA GLY A 31 -2.72 -13.17 2.30
C GLY A 31 -3.72 -13.10 1.13
N GLY A 32 -3.54 -13.89 0.08
CA GLY A 32 -4.40 -13.90 -1.10
C GLY A 32 -4.15 -12.68 -2.00
N HIS A 33 -5.18 -11.86 -2.22
CA HIS A 33 -5.16 -10.83 -3.24
C HIS A 33 -4.61 -9.49 -2.72
N GLY A 34 -3.68 -8.91 -3.47
CA GLY A 34 -3.07 -7.61 -3.18
C GLY A 34 -4.09 -6.48 -2.94
N GLY A 35 -5.11 -6.39 -3.79
CA GLY A 35 -6.12 -5.32 -3.73
C GLY A 35 -7.02 -5.37 -2.49
N SER A 36 -7.36 -6.56 -1.99
CA SER A 36 -8.26 -6.71 -0.84
C SER A 36 -7.52 -6.80 0.49
N ALA A 37 -6.28 -7.33 0.51
CA ALA A 37 -5.52 -7.54 1.74
C ALA A 37 -4.39 -6.53 1.94
N ALA A 38 -3.50 -6.35 0.95
CA ALA A 38 -2.30 -5.51 1.09
C ALA A 38 -2.56 -4.01 0.82
N ALA A 39 -3.45 -3.68 -0.13
CA ALA A 39 -3.75 -2.29 -0.50
C ALA A 39 -4.36 -1.46 0.66
N PRO A 40 -5.30 -1.98 1.48
CA PRO A 40 -5.83 -1.23 2.62
C PRO A 40 -4.76 -0.86 3.68
N ILE A 41 -3.74 -1.72 3.85
CA ILE A 41 -2.60 -1.47 4.73
C ILE A 41 -1.75 -0.34 4.15
N ALA A 42 -1.38 -0.43 2.87
CA ALA A 42 -0.65 0.64 2.19
C ALA A 42 -1.38 1.98 2.26
N GLY A 43 -2.71 1.99 2.07
CA GLY A 43 -3.53 3.19 2.23
C GLY A 43 -3.53 3.75 3.66
N SER A 44 -3.45 2.89 4.68
CA SER A 44 -3.33 3.34 6.08
C SER A 44 -1.97 3.98 6.37
N LEU A 45 -0.89 3.42 5.84
CA LEU A 45 0.45 4.00 5.92
C LEU A 45 0.51 5.36 5.21
N MET A 46 -0.09 5.47 4.02
CA MET A 46 -0.16 6.74 3.29
C MET A 46 -0.97 7.79 4.06
N ARG A 47 -2.13 7.44 4.63
CA ARG A 47 -2.90 8.37 5.48
C ARG A 47 -2.11 8.80 6.72
N ALA A 48 -1.37 7.89 7.34
CA ALA A 48 -0.54 8.21 8.50
C ALA A 48 0.59 9.19 8.14
N PHE A 49 1.20 9.03 6.96
CA PHE A 49 2.28 9.90 6.48
C PHE A 49 1.77 11.29 6.05
N PHE A 50 0.71 11.35 5.24
CA PHE A 50 0.19 12.62 4.69
C PHE A 50 -0.77 13.36 5.64
N GLY A 51 -1.31 12.69 6.66
CA GLY A 51 -2.25 13.26 7.60
C GLY A 51 -3.55 13.75 6.94
N SER A 52 -4.18 14.75 7.55
CA SER A 52 -5.48 15.29 7.10
C SER A 52 -5.42 16.08 5.79
N ARG A 53 -4.23 16.45 5.30
CA ARG A 53 -4.04 17.18 4.04
C ARG A 53 -4.09 16.26 2.80
N GLY A 54 -3.96 14.95 3.01
CA GLY A 54 -3.84 13.99 1.92
C GLY A 54 -2.57 14.19 1.07
N PRO A 55 -2.34 13.34 0.05
CA PRO A 55 -1.13 13.39 -0.76
C PRO A 55 -0.96 14.72 -1.49
N GLU A 56 -2.05 15.28 -2.02
CA GLU A 56 -2.02 16.53 -2.80
C GLU A 56 -1.64 17.75 -1.96
N GLY A 57 -2.07 17.79 -0.70
CA GLY A 57 -1.74 18.90 0.20
C GLY A 57 -0.32 18.86 0.78
N ALA A 58 0.44 17.79 0.53
CA ALA A 58 1.85 17.67 0.92
C ALA A 58 2.84 18.01 -0.21
N ALA A 59 2.35 18.14 -1.45
CA ALA A 59 3.17 18.48 -2.62
C ALA A 59 3.40 20.00 -2.81
N ASN A 60 2.75 20.84 -1.99
CA ASN A 60 2.83 22.30 -2.04
C ASN A 60 3.75 22.89 -0.98
#